data_AF-L0K1F9-F1
#
_entry.id   AF-L0K1F9-F1
#
_cell.length_a   1.000
_cell.length_b   1.000
_cell.length_c   1.000
_cell.angle_alpha   90.00
_cell.angle_beta   90.00
_cell.angle_gamma   90.00
#
_symmetry.space_group_name_H-M   'P 1'
#
loop_
_entity.id
_entity.type
_entity.pdbx_description
1 polymer ?
#
loop_
_entity_poly.entity_id
_entity_poly.type
_entity_poly.pdbx_seq_one_letter_code
_entity_poly.pdbx_strand_id
1 'polypeptide(L)' 'MTQSIPTQCPECGSLDVRVTKLSPSEHDQGDEWATRVACRGCTEYVEWFN' A
#
# COMPACT_ATOMS: atom_id res chain seq x y z
N MET A 1 -16.09 -2.19 4.87
CA MET A 1 -15.31 -1.52 5.92
C MET A 1 -14.39 -0.53 5.23
N THR A 2 -14.45 0.76 5.54
CA THR A 2 -13.57 1.77 4.94
C THR A 2 -12.20 1.61 5.58
N GLN A 3 -11.30 0.85 4.93
CA GLN A 3 -9.93 0.75 5.41
C GLN A 3 -9.24 2.07 5.13
N SER A 4 -9.05 2.87 6.19
CA SER A 4 -8.30 4.13 6.11
C SER A 4 -6.83 3.80 5.90
N ILE A 5 -6.26 4.31 4.82
CA ILE A 5 -4.84 4.17 4.56
C ILE A 5 -4.06 4.86 5.68
N PRO A 6 -3.16 4.15 6.39
CA PRO A 6 -2.42 4.76 7.49
C PRO A 6 -1.41 5.78 6.96
N THR A 7 -1.43 6.98 7.55
CA THR A 7 -0.44 8.04 7.29
C THR A 7 0.93 7.75 7.92
N GLN A 8 1.01 6.76 8.83
CA GLN A 8 2.23 6.34 9.51
C GLN A 8 2.36 4.82 9.43
N CYS A 9 3.56 4.33 9.14
CA CYS A 9 3.84 2.91 9.11
C CYS A 9 3.67 2.29 10.50
N PRO A 10 2.82 1.25 10.65
CA PRO A 10 2.61 0.60 11.94
C PRO A 10 3.82 -0.21 12.41
N GLU A 11 4.66 -0.69 11.48
CA GLU A 11 5.83 -1.54 11.80
C GLU A 11 6.98 -0.73 12.40
N CYS A 12 7.37 0.37 11.74
CA CYS A 12 8.56 1.15 12.12
C CYS A 12 8.26 2.56 12.64
N GLY A 13 7.00 3.00 12.58
CA GLY A 13 6.61 4.37 12.95
C GLY A 13 7.01 5.45 11.96
N SER A 14 7.57 5.09 10.79
CA SER A 14 7.94 6.07 9.77
C SER A 14 6.71 6.72 9.12
N LEU A 15 6.80 8.02 8.85
CA LEU A 15 5.77 8.77 8.11
C LEU A 15 5.95 8.63 6.59
N ASP A 16 7.01 7.96 6.12
CA ASP A 16 7.28 7.74 4.70
C ASP A 16 6.50 6.52 4.17
N VAL A 17 5.16 6.68 4.14
CA VAL A 17 4.22 5.70 3.57
C VAL A 17 3.81 6.18 2.19
N ARG A 18 4.03 5.35 1.16
CA ARG A 18 3.67 5.65 -0.22
C ARG A 18 2.45 4.86 -0.63
N VAL A 19 1.47 5.59 -1.15
CA VAL A 19 0.26 5.05 -1.77
C VAL A 19 0.44 5.10 -3.28
N THR A 20 0.25 3.99 -3.97
CA THR A 20 0.35 3.91 -5.43
C THR A 20 -0.81 3.11 -5.96
N LYS A 21 -1.59 3.72 -6.85
CA LYS A 21 -2.64 3.01 -7.58
C LYS A 21 -2.01 2.36 -8.80
N LEU A 22 -2.14 1.05 -8.89
CA LEU A 22 -1.54 0.24 -9.94
C LEU A 22 -2.66 -0.32 -10.84
N SER A 23 -2.39 -0.34 -12.13
CA SER A 23 -3.27 -0.97 -13.09
C SER A 23 -3.15 -2.50 -13.02
N PRO A 24 -4.14 -3.27 -13.50
CA PRO A 24 -4.10 -4.74 -13.52
C PRO A 24 -2.85 -5.31 -14.22
N SER A 25 -2.25 -4.55 -15.14
CA SER A 25 -1.04 -4.94 -15.85
C SER A 25 0.26 -4.71 -15.05
N GLU A 26 0.18 -4.01 -13.91
CA GLU A 26 1.32 -3.62 -13.07
C GLU A 26 1.37 -4.35 -11.73
N HIS A 27 0.42 -5.27 -11.46
CA HIS A 27 0.40 -6.07 -10.24
C HIS A 27 -0.23 -7.46 -10.47
N ASP A 28 0.09 -8.40 -9.57
CA ASP A 28 -0.41 -9.78 -9.60
C ASP A 28 -1.54 -9.98 -8.57
N GLN A 29 -2.50 -9.05 -8.53
CA GLN A 29 -3.66 -9.11 -7.61
C GLN A 29 -4.98 -9.35 -8.33
N GLY A 30 -4.91 -9.69 -9.63
CA GLY A 30 -6.06 -9.91 -10.49
C GLY A 30 -6.25 -8.79 -11.51
N ASP A 31 -7.40 -8.85 -12.21
CA ASP A 31 -7.72 -8.02 -13.37
C ASP A 31 -8.31 -6.63 -13.02
N GLU A 32 -8.28 -6.23 -11.76
CA GLU A 32 -8.87 -4.99 -11.24
C GLU A 32 -7.80 -4.00 -10.76
N TRP A 33 -8.11 -2.72 -10.78
CA TRP A 33 -7.19 -1.70 -10.28
C TRP A 33 -7.00 -1.84 -8.77
N ALA A 34 -5.77 -2.04 -8.33
CA ALA A 34 -5.45 -2.13 -6.91
C ALA A 34 -4.68 -0.89 -6.43
N THR A 35 -4.87 -0.53 -5.17
CA THR A 35 -4.07 0.46 -4.46
C THR A 35 -3.06 -0.26 -3.58
N ARG A 36 -1.78 -0.08 -3.86
CA ARG A 36 -0.68 -0.58 -3.04
C ARG A 36 -0.22 0.50 -2.07
N VAL A 37 -0.13 0.15 -0.80
CA VAL A 37 0.43 1.00 0.25
C VAL A 37 1.70 0.33 0.75
N ALA A 38 2.82 1.05 0.69
CA ALA A 38 4.10 0.52 1.14
C ALA A 38 4.88 1.57 1.94
N CYS A 39 5.51 1.16 3.04
CA CYS A 39 6.44 2.02 3.76
C CYS A 39 7.81 1.97 3.10
N ARG A 40 8.43 3.13 2.82
CA ARG A 40 9.79 3.20 2.29
C ARG A 40 10.86 3.18 3.37
N GLY A 41 10.48 3.44 4.62
CA GLY A 41 11.39 3.45 5.76
C GLY A 41 11.90 2.05 6.12
N CYS A 42 10.98 1.11 6.38
CA CYS A 42 11.34 -0.27 6.68
C CYS A 42 11.23 -1.22 5.49
N THR A 43 10.48 -0.87 4.43
CA THR A 43 10.14 -1.78 3.30
C THR A 43 9.41 -3.07 3.69
N GLU A 44 9.19 -3.32 4.98
CA GLU A 44 8.50 -4.50 5.52
C GLU A 44 6.97 -4.36 5.46
N TYR A 45 6.46 -3.13 5.62
CA TYR A 45 5.03 -2.87 5.53
C TYR A 45 4.59 -2.69 4.08
N VAL A 46 3.80 -3.64 3.58
CA VAL A 46 3.12 -3.58 2.28
C VAL A 46 1.69 -4.12 2.43
N GLU A 47 0.70 -3.28 2.12
CA GLU A 47 -0.71 -3.64 2.08
C GLU A 47 -1.35 -3.31 0.73
N TRP A 48 -2.42 -4.03 0.39
CA TRP A 48 -3.14 -3.91 -0.86
C TRP A 48 -4.62 -3.66 -0.59
N PHE A 49 -5.21 -2.73 -1.34
CA PHE A 49 -6.63 -2.36 -1.27
C PHE A 49 -7.23 -2.48 -2.67
N ASN A 50 -8.38 -3.16 -2.81
CA ASN A 50 -9.19 -3.22 -4.03
C ASN A 50 -10.49 -2.44 -3.86
#